data_AF-A0A1Z4RAN3-F1
#
_entry.id   AF-A0A1Z4RAN3-F1
#
_cell.length_a   1.000
_cell.length_b   1.000
_cell.length_c   1.000
_cell.angle_alpha   90.00
_cell.angle_beta   90.00
_cell.angle_gamma   90.00
#
_symmetry.space_group_name_H-M   'P 1'
#
loop_
_entity.id
_entity.type
_entity.pdbx_description
1 polymer ?
#
loop_
_entity_poly.entity_id
_entity_poly.type
_entity_poly.pdbx_seq_one_letter_code
_entity_poly.pdbx_strand_id
1 'polypeptide(L)'
;MATKTSTKAKSRKTEVAKTNKEHVSTPLNSYLQNEINRLAEIHDVSSSVLTEFAHFVIKNHKNKDFSEKSVKVKPLTLTQIKAAICKQFSVQNTTELKKSGAFKMATDGMDNLNLSVKEGWEKLYRKFVGILPGEENQQGYGCINGINIFNYFKPWLVFDLEPQLATKQDIKNAYHRLSKTYHPDVPETGDAAIFDYLTIMYKSISAEA
;
A
#
# COMPACT_ATOMS: atom_id res chain seq x y z
N MET A 1 61.05 65.62 -3.93
CA MET A 1 62.27 64.82 -4.19
C MET A 1 61.92 63.34 -4.16
N ALA A 2 62.27 62.63 -5.25
CA ALA A 2 62.75 61.25 -5.34
C ALA A 2 62.19 60.11 -4.43
N THR A 3 61.36 59.26 -5.03
CA THR A 3 61.46 57.79 -5.25
C THR A 3 61.66 56.73 -4.12
N LYS A 4 60.77 55.71 -4.22
CA LYS A 4 60.91 54.23 -4.04
C LYS A 4 61.00 53.72 -2.59
N THR A 5 60.31 52.64 -2.16
CA THR A 5 60.24 51.27 -2.73
C THR A 5 58.97 50.49 -2.34
N SER A 6 58.60 49.56 -3.21
CA SER A 6 57.61 48.48 -3.03
C SER A 6 58.29 47.18 -2.56
N THR A 7 57.65 46.42 -1.67
CA THR A 7 57.73 44.94 -1.66
C THR A 7 56.52 44.29 -0.98
N LYS A 8 56.23 43.06 -1.40
CA LYS A 8 54.95 42.32 -1.41
C LYS A 8 55.00 41.10 -0.47
N ALA A 9 53.80 40.59 -0.14
CA ALA A 9 53.43 39.24 0.36
C ALA A 9 53.30 39.04 1.89
N LYS A 10 52.45 38.17 2.46
CA LYS A 10 51.16 37.48 2.14
C LYS A 10 50.84 36.60 3.37
N SER A 11 49.56 36.39 3.68
CA SER A 11 48.95 35.33 4.54
C SER A 11 48.94 35.52 6.07
N ARG A 12 47.96 35.06 6.88
CA ARG A 12 46.53 34.63 6.77
C ARG A 12 46.07 34.22 8.20
N LYS A 13 44.74 34.25 8.47
CA LYS A 13 43.93 33.73 9.62
C LYS A 13 43.76 34.71 10.80
N THR A 14 42.60 34.96 11.40
CA THR A 14 41.24 34.34 11.45
C THR A 14 40.32 35.43 12.08
N GLU A 15 39.19 35.87 11.50
CA GLU A 15 37.82 35.29 11.48
C GLU A 15 36.94 35.72 12.69
N VAL A 16 36.04 36.73 12.54
CA VAL A 16 34.53 36.70 12.50
C VAL A 16 33.92 36.85 13.92
N ALA A 17 32.95 37.74 14.20
CA ALA A 17 31.58 37.69 13.68
C ALA A 17 30.85 39.04 13.69
N LYS A 18 30.25 39.37 12.54
CA LYS A 18 29.16 40.35 12.41
C LYS A 18 27.82 39.61 12.49
N THR A 19 27.01 40.07 13.42
CA THR A 19 25.57 39.86 13.63
C THR A 19 24.78 39.50 12.37
N ASN A 20 24.24 38.28 12.35
CA ASN A 20 23.23 37.84 11.39
C ASN A 20 21.85 38.36 11.82
N LYS A 21 21.13 38.96 10.85
CA LYS A 21 19.76 39.44 11.01
C LYS A 21 18.81 38.27 11.25
N GLU A 22 17.89 38.51 12.18
CA GLU A 22 16.79 37.65 12.62
C GLU A 22 15.98 37.06 11.47
N HIS A 23 15.83 35.74 11.48
CA HIS A 23 14.78 35.05 10.73
C HIS A 23 13.59 34.93 11.68
N VAL A 24 12.60 35.81 11.55
CA VAL A 24 11.33 35.70 12.28
C VAL A 24 10.61 34.45 11.75
N SER A 25 10.71 33.34 12.49
CA SER A 25 9.90 32.15 12.25
C SER A 25 8.48 32.44 12.72
N THR A 26 7.51 32.39 11.80
CA THR A 26 6.09 32.50 12.13
C THR A 26 5.75 31.57 13.30
N PRO A 27 5.09 32.05 14.37
CA PRO A 27 4.80 31.21 15.53
C PRO A 27 3.91 30.02 15.15
N LEU A 28 4.27 28.82 15.62
CA LEU A 28 3.44 27.61 15.50
C LEU A 28 2.09 27.85 16.18
N ASN A 29 1.02 27.19 15.71
CA ASN A 29 -0.27 27.24 16.39
C ASN A 29 -0.14 26.70 17.84
N SER A 30 -0.89 27.27 18.79
CA SER A 30 -0.92 26.86 20.20
C SER A 30 -1.15 25.36 20.41
N TYR A 31 -1.92 24.70 19.55
CA TYR A 31 -2.09 23.24 19.59
C TYR A 31 -0.76 22.49 19.45
N LEU A 32 0.06 22.86 18.46
CA LEU A 32 1.35 22.22 18.20
C LEU A 32 2.36 22.57 19.29
N GLN A 33 2.34 23.79 19.81
CA GLN A 33 3.22 24.20 20.90
C GLN A 33 2.94 23.41 22.18
N ASN A 34 1.67 23.21 22.52
CA ASN A 34 1.28 22.42 23.70
C ASN A 34 1.73 20.96 23.57
N GLU A 35 1.59 20.36 22.39
CA GLU A 35 2.04 18.98 22.16
C GLU A 35 3.57 18.85 22.17
N ILE A 36 4.29 19.84 21.63
CA ILE A 36 5.75 19.91 21.70
C ILE A 36 6.22 19.97 23.16
N ASN A 37 5.59 20.80 23.99
CA ASN A 37 5.93 20.91 25.40
C ASN A 37 5.63 19.61 26.16
N ARG A 38 4.48 18.97 25.89
CA ARG A 38 4.14 17.67 26.45
C ARG A 38 5.18 16.60 26.11
N LEU A 39 5.62 16.54 24.84
CA LEU A 39 6.62 15.57 24.40
C LEU A 39 8.02 15.87 24.93
N ALA A 40 8.38 17.15 25.05
CA ALA A 40 9.62 17.60 25.65
C ALA A 40 9.74 17.14 27.12
N GLU A 41 8.65 17.28 27.88
CA GLU A 41 8.58 16.86 29.29
C GLU A 41 8.63 15.34 29.46
N ILE A 42 7.92 14.58 28.61
CA ILE A 42 7.86 13.11 28.74
C ILE A 42 9.18 12.44 28.35
N HIS A 43 9.86 12.97 27.33
CA HIS A 43 11.00 12.31 26.71
C HIS A 43 12.35 12.99 27.01
N ASP A 44 12.38 14.02 27.86
CA ASP A 44 13.57 14.83 28.16
C ASP A 44 14.26 15.36 26.89
N VAL A 45 13.45 15.81 25.93
CA VAL A 45 13.92 16.36 24.65
C VAL A 45 13.72 17.86 24.65
N SER A 46 14.70 18.61 24.17
CA SER A 46 14.59 20.07 24.07
C SER A 46 13.41 20.48 23.18
N SER A 47 12.49 21.28 23.74
CA SER A 47 11.35 21.88 23.02
C SER A 47 11.78 22.66 21.76
N SER A 48 13.00 23.23 21.77
CA SER A 48 13.58 23.90 20.61
C SER A 48 13.84 22.96 19.43
N VAL A 49 14.29 21.73 19.70
CA VAL A 49 14.58 20.72 18.66
C VAL A 49 13.28 20.25 18.00
N LEU A 50 12.25 20.01 18.81
CA LEU A 50 10.92 19.63 18.31
C LEU A 50 10.25 20.78 17.54
N THR A 51 10.45 22.02 17.98
CA THR A 51 9.99 23.22 17.27
C THR A 51 10.66 23.37 15.91
N GLU A 52 11.99 23.19 15.85
CA GLU A 52 12.74 23.23 14.60
C GLU A 52 12.31 22.11 13.66
N PHE A 53 12.08 20.90 14.18
CA PHE A 53 11.54 19.78 13.42
C PHE A 53 10.13 20.05 12.89
N ALA A 54 9.23 20.61 13.70
CA ALA A 54 7.90 21.00 13.26
C ALA A 54 7.96 22.03 12.11
N HIS A 55 8.82 23.03 12.22
CA HIS A 55 9.07 23.99 11.14
C HIS A 55 9.68 23.33 9.90
N PHE A 56 10.59 22.38 10.07
CA PHE A 56 11.17 21.60 8.98
C PHE A 56 10.09 20.82 8.23
N VAL A 57 9.19 20.13 8.94
CA VAL A 57 8.06 19.39 8.34
C VAL A 57 7.13 20.35 7.61
N ILE A 58 6.73 21.47 8.24
CA ILE A 58 5.85 22.47 7.60
C ILE A 58 6.51 23.10 6.37
N LYS A 59 7.82 23.33 6.37
CA LYS A 59 8.53 23.88 5.23
C LYS A 59 8.66 22.87 4.09
N ASN A 60 8.78 21.58 4.40
CA ASN A 60 9.07 20.53 3.43
C ASN A 60 7.86 19.64 3.07
N HIS A 61 6.68 19.80 3.70
CA HIS A 61 5.51 18.94 3.44
C HIS A 61 4.98 19.02 1.99
N LYS A 62 5.38 20.05 1.22
CA LYS A 62 5.03 20.20 -0.21
C LYS A 62 6.16 19.79 -1.16
N ASN A 63 7.33 19.41 -0.65
CA ASN A 63 8.44 18.98 -1.49
C ASN A 63 8.16 17.56 -2.00
N LYS A 64 7.93 17.48 -3.31
CA LYS A 64 7.63 16.25 -4.08
C LYS A 64 8.69 15.14 -3.97
N ASP A 65 9.86 15.44 -3.41
CA ASP A 65 10.98 14.52 -3.30
C ASP A 65 10.83 13.53 -2.12
N PHE A 66 9.98 13.85 -1.13
CA PHE A 66 9.71 12.97 0.02
C PHE A 66 8.22 12.70 0.28
N SER A 67 7.31 13.26 -0.53
CA SER A 67 6.01 12.62 -0.63
C SER A 67 6.26 11.27 -1.29
N GLU A 68 6.26 10.19 -0.51
CA GLU A 68 5.81 8.90 -1.03
C GLU A 68 4.56 9.25 -1.81
N LYS A 69 4.67 9.20 -3.13
CA LYS A 69 3.50 9.37 -3.99
C LYS A 69 2.55 8.35 -3.42
N SER A 70 1.45 8.77 -2.79
CA SER A 70 0.25 7.96 -2.83
C SER A 70 0.08 7.76 -4.32
N VAL A 71 0.55 6.60 -4.80
CA VAL A 71 0.47 6.25 -6.19
C VAL A 71 -1.03 6.25 -6.38
N LYS A 72 -1.57 7.32 -6.96
CA LYS A 72 -2.95 7.33 -7.43
C LYS A 72 -2.92 6.28 -8.51
N VAL A 73 -3.10 5.03 -8.10
CA VAL A 73 -3.05 3.89 -8.97
C VAL A 73 -4.19 4.14 -9.93
N LYS A 74 -3.85 4.45 -11.18
CA LYS A 74 -4.86 4.78 -12.18
C LYS A 74 -5.74 3.54 -12.30
N PRO A 75 -7.06 3.66 -12.06
CA PRO A 75 -7.95 2.52 -12.20
C PRO A 75 -7.83 1.97 -13.62
N LEU A 76 -7.83 0.64 -13.74
CA LEU A 76 -7.78 0.00 -15.04
C LEU A 76 -8.97 0.47 -15.89
N THR A 77 -8.71 0.89 -17.13
CA THR A 77 -9.78 1.30 -18.04
C THR A 77 -10.61 0.10 -18.47
N LEU A 78 -11.88 0.30 -18.81
CA LEU A 78 -12.75 -0.79 -19.26
C LEU A 78 -12.17 -1.55 -20.47
N THR A 79 -11.48 -0.84 -21.36
CA THR A 79 -10.80 -1.44 -22.51
C THR A 79 -9.67 -2.39 -22.08
N GLN A 80 -8.85 -2.00 -21.11
CA GLN A 80 -7.79 -2.85 -20.56
C GLN A 80 -8.35 -4.07 -19.84
N ILE A 81 -9.42 -3.90 -19.06
CA ILE A 81 -10.12 -5.00 -18.38
C ILE A 81 -10.62 -6.03 -19.40
N LYS A 82 -11.34 -5.57 -20.43
CA LYS A 82 -11.85 -6.42 -21.51
C LYS A 82 -10.73 -7.15 -22.24
N ALA A 83 -9.65 -6.45 -22.58
CA ALA A 83 -8.51 -7.04 -23.27
C ALA A 83 -7.82 -8.12 -22.42
N ALA A 84 -7.64 -7.88 -21.12
CA ALA A 84 -7.05 -8.86 -20.21
C ALA A 84 -7.91 -10.13 -20.08
N ILE A 85 -9.23 -9.99 -19.98
CA ILE A 85 -10.15 -11.13 -19.95
C ILE A 85 -10.12 -11.87 -21.28
N CYS A 86 -10.15 -11.16 -22.42
CA CYS A 86 -10.06 -11.81 -23.73
C CYS A 86 -8.75 -12.62 -23.87
N LYS A 87 -7.63 -12.06 -23.40
CA LYS A 87 -6.35 -12.76 -23.34
C LYS A 87 -6.41 -14.02 -22.46
N GLN A 88 -7.05 -13.97 -21.29
CA GLN A 88 -7.19 -15.12 -20.39
C GLN A 88 -7.95 -16.28 -21.04
N PHE A 89 -8.95 -15.97 -21.89
CA PHE A 89 -9.74 -16.97 -22.62
C PHE A 89 -9.20 -17.24 -24.04
N SER A 90 -8.01 -16.72 -24.39
CA SER A 90 -7.38 -16.88 -25.71
C SER A 90 -8.27 -16.46 -26.89
N VAL A 91 -9.04 -15.38 -26.73
CA VAL A 91 -9.92 -14.80 -27.76
C VAL A 91 -9.49 -13.38 -28.10
N GLN A 92 -9.80 -12.91 -29.31
CA GLN A 92 -9.33 -11.60 -29.79
C GLN A 92 -10.25 -10.45 -29.40
N ASN A 93 -11.55 -10.72 -29.26
CA ASN A 93 -12.54 -9.68 -29.01
C ASN A 93 -13.67 -10.14 -28.09
N THR A 94 -14.45 -9.18 -27.59
CA THR A 94 -15.57 -9.46 -26.68
C THR A 94 -16.72 -10.23 -27.33
N THR A 95 -16.83 -10.19 -28.66
CA THR A 95 -17.87 -10.92 -29.41
C THR A 95 -17.54 -12.42 -29.44
N GLU A 96 -16.28 -12.76 -29.67
CA GLU A 96 -15.74 -14.11 -29.58
C GLU A 96 -15.78 -14.62 -28.15
N LEU A 97 -15.45 -13.77 -27.16
CA LEU A 97 -15.55 -14.13 -25.75
C LEU A 97 -16.95 -14.63 -25.38
N LYS A 98 -18.00 -13.90 -25.78
CA LYS A 98 -19.40 -14.31 -25.53
C LYS A 98 -19.81 -15.58 -26.27
N LYS A 99 -19.16 -15.89 -27.39
CA LYS A 99 -19.41 -17.12 -28.17
C LYS A 99 -18.58 -18.31 -27.67
N SER A 100 -17.47 -18.05 -26.98
CA SER A 100 -16.55 -19.07 -26.48
C SER A 100 -17.25 -20.01 -25.50
N GLY A 101 -17.18 -21.31 -25.76
CA GLY A 101 -17.66 -22.33 -24.84
C GLY A 101 -16.94 -22.28 -23.50
N ALA A 102 -15.62 -22.06 -23.50
CA ALA A 102 -14.81 -21.96 -22.29
C ALA A 102 -15.28 -20.81 -21.38
N PHE A 103 -15.61 -19.65 -21.97
CA PHE A 103 -16.14 -18.53 -21.21
C PHE A 103 -17.52 -18.86 -20.64
N LYS A 104 -18.43 -19.41 -21.44
CA LYS A 104 -19.78 -19.81 -20.97
C LYS A 104 -19.71 -20.78 -19.81
N MET A 105 -18.88 -21.81 -19.92
CA MET A 105 -18.66 -22.79 -18.85
C MET A 105 -18.06 -22.15 -17.60
N ALA A 106 -17.06 -21.27 -17.77
CA ALA A 106 -16.42 -20.61 -16.63
C ALA A 106 -17.35 -19.63 -15.90
N THR A 107 -18.29 -19.01 -16.61
CA THR A 107 -19.29 -18.11 -16.04
C THR A 107 -20.58 -18.81 -15.63
N ASP A 108 -20.68 -20.11 -15.85
CA ASP A 108 -21.86 -20.89 -15.48
C ASP A 108 -22.02 -20.88 -13.95
N GLY A 109 -23.21 -20.53 -13.46
CA GLY A 109 -23.47 -20.32 -12.03
C GLY A 109 -22.94 -18.99 -11.44
N MET A 110 -22.43 -18.06 -12.25
CA MET A 110 -22.17 -16.69 -11.76
C MET A 110 -23.47 -15.88 -11.71
N ASP A 111 -24.15 -15.89 -10.57
CA ASP A 111 -25.35 -15.09 -10.35
C ASP A 111 -25.03 -13.59 -10.49
N ASN A 112 -25.90 -12.85 -11.19
CA ASN A 112 -25.83 -11.39 -11.36
C ASN A 112 -24.64 -10.85 -12.19
N LEU A 113 -24.16 -11.62 -13.18
CA LEU A 113 -23.15 -11.14 -14.12
C LEU A 113 -23.76 -10.22 -15.19
N ASN A 114 -23.66 -8.90 -15.00
CA ASN A 114 -24.10 -7.91 -15.98
C ASN A 114 -22.95 -7.36 -16.84
N LEU A 115 -22.78 -7.89 -18.06
CA LEU A 115 -21.72 -7.48 -19.00
C LEU A 115 -21.98 -6.16 -19.74
N SER A 116 -23.10 -5.49 -19.46
CA SER A 116 -23.37 -4.14 -19.98
C SER A 116 -22.71 -3.04 -19.16
N VAL A 117 -22.42 -3.29 -17.88
CA VAL A 117 -21.86 -2.32 -16.93
C VAL A 117 -20.41 -2.66 -16.56
N LYS A 118 -19.65 -1.67 -16.12
CA LYS A 118 -18.21 -1.84 -15.79
C LYS A 118 -18.01 -2.84 -14.65
N GLU A 119 -18.88 -2.81 -13.66
CA GLU A 119 -18.83 -3.63 -12.45
C GLU A 119 -18.90 -5.12 -12.79
N GLY A 120 -19.66 -5.52 -13.82
CA GLY A 120 -19.71 -6.91 -14.26
C GLY A 120 -18.39 -7.36 -14.89
N TRP A 121 -17.70 -6.48 -15.63
CA TRP A 121 -16.38 -6.77 -16.17
C TRP A 121 -15.31 -6.83 -15.07
N GLU A 122 -15.42 -5.97 -14.06
CA GLU A 122 -14.53 -6.01 -12.89
C GLU A 122 -14.70 -7.33 -12.13
N LYS A 123 -15.93 -7.80 -11.89
CA LYS A 123 -16.17 -9.12 -11.26
C LYS A 123 -15.48 -10.26 -12.01
N LEU A 124 -15.55 -10.27 -13.35
CA LEU A 124 -14.84 -11.26 -14.16
C LEU A 124 -13.33 -11.14 -14.03
N TYR A 125 -12.83 -9.91 -14.04
CA TYR A 125 -11.40 -9.65 -13.88
C TYR A 125 -10.89 -10.21 -12.55
N ARG A 126 -11.60 -9.93 -11.45
CA ARG A 126 -11.26 -10.44 -10.12
C ARG A 126 -11.23 -11.97 -10.07
N LYS A 127 -12.18 -12.62 -10.75
CA LYS A 127 -12.31 -14.07 -10.77
C LYS A 127 -11.24 -14.78 -11.61
N PHE A 128 -10.95 -14.26 -12.81
CA PHE A 128 -10.17 -15.00 -13.81
C PHE A 128 -8.79 -14.41 -14.10
N VAL A 129 -8.60 -13.11 -13.91
CA VAL A 129 -7.35 -12.43 -14.29
C VAL A 129 -6.49 -12.18 -13.05
N GLY A 130 -6.99 -11.41 -12.09
CA GLY A 130 -6.17 -11.01 -10.95
C GLY A 130 -6.77 -9.86 -10.15
N ILE A 131 -5.91 -9.21 -9.37
CA ILE A 131 -6.30 -8.13 -8.47
C ILE A 131 -6.33 -6.81 -9.25
N LEU A 132 -7.37 -6.01 -9.03
CA LEU A 132 -7.49 -4.70 -9.65
C LEU A 132 -6.49 -3.72 -9.00
N PRO A 133 -5.90 -2.80 -9.77
CA PRO A 133 -4.97 -1.83 -9.20
C PRO A 133 -5.65 -0.94 -8.16
N GLY A 134 -5.00 -0.77 -7.00
CA GLY A 134 -5.57 -0.05 -5.85
C GLY A 134 -6.45 -0.91 -4.94
N GLU A 135 -6.69 -2.17 -5.31
CA GLU A 135 -7.27 -3.20 -4.42
C GLU A 135 -6.21 -4.12 -3.81
N GLU A 136 -4.94 -3.76 -3.99
CA GLU A 136 -3.79 -4.35 -3.30
C GLU A 136 -3.60 -3.63 -1.97
N ASN A 137 -3.28 -4.37 -0.90
CA ASN A 137 -3.12 -3.84 0.46
C ASN A 137 -4.40 -3.28 1.07
N GLN A 138 -5.56 -3.84 0.72
CA GLN A 138 -6.83 -3.52 1.34
C GLN A 138 -6.82 -3.81 2.84
N GLN A 139 -7.52 -2.97 3.59
CA GLN A 139 -7.72 -3.09 5.03
C GLN A 139 -9.21 -3.09 5.35
N GLY A 140 -9.58 -3.75 6.45
CA GLY A 140 -10.96 -3.83 6.93
C GLY A 140 -11.53 -5.25 6.86
N TYR A 141 -12.85 -5.34 6.90
CA TYR A 141 -13.56 -6.62 6.98
C TYR A 141 -13.25 -7.55 5.80
N GLY A 142 -12.93 -8.81 6.11
CA GLY A 142 -12.56 -9.82 5.12
C GLY A 142 -11.20 -9.60 4.43
N CYS A 143 -10.44 -8.57 4.79
CA CYS A 143 -9.12 -8.30 4.22
C CYS A 143 -8.04 -9.03 5.02
N ILE A 144 -7.35 -9.98 4.38
CA ILE A 144 -6.24 -10.74 4.96
C ILE A 144 -5.05 -10.58 4.02
N ASN A 145 -3.89 -10.20 4.56
CA ASN A 145 -2.66 -9.93 3.80
C ASN A 145 -2.88 -9.00 2.60
N GLY A 146 -3.69 -7.96 2.82
CA GLY A 146 -3.94 -6.93 1.82
C GLY A 146 -4.99 -7.29 0.76
N ILE A 147 -5.68 -8.42 0.89
CA ILE A 147 -6.69 -8.87 -0.09
C ILE A 147 -8.00 -9.23 0.59
N ASN A 148 -9.10 -8.74 0.04
CA ASN A 148 -10.42 -9.15 0.48
C ASN A 148 -10.79 -10.55 -0.04
N ILE A 149 -10.89 -11.51 0.87
CA ILE A 149 -11.11 -12.94 0.57
C ILE A 149 -12.48 -13.23 -0.07
N PHE A 150 -13.47 -12.36 0.14
CA PHE A 150 -14.80 -12.51 -0.46
C PHE A 150 -14.82 -12.05 -1.92
N ASN A 151 -13.92 -11.13 -2.28
CA ASN A 151 -13.78 -10.63 -3.65
C ASN A 151 -12.79 -11.45 -4.47
N TYR A 152 -11.78 -12.04 -3.81
CA TYR A 152 -10.64 -12.68 -4.46
C TYR A 152 -10.35 -14.05 -3.87
N PHE A 153 -10.43 -15.08 -4.72
CA PHE A 153 -9.97 -16.42 -4.36
C PHE A 153 -8.48 -16.57 -4.69
N LYS A 154 -7.61 -16.11 -3.79
CA LYS A 154 -6.13 -16.12 -3.94
C LYS A 154 -5.47 -16.79 -2.73
N PRO A 155 -5.64 -18.10 -2.56
CA PRO A 155 -5.25 -18.82 -1.34
C PRO A 155 -3.77 -18.62 -0.98
N TRP A 156 -2.86 -18.70 -1.96
CA TRP A 156 -1.43 -18.49 -1.76
C TRP A 156 -1.10 -17.12 -1.15
N LEU A 157 -1.71 -16.06 -1.68
CA LEU A 157 -1.51 -14.70 -1.17
C LEU A 157 -2.17 -14.50 0.20
N VAL A 158 -3.37 -15.05 0.39
CA VAL A 158 -4.10 -15.00 1.68
C VAL A 158 -3.33 -15.72 2.78
N PHE A 159 -2.66 -16.82 2.49
CA PHE A 159 -1.83 -17.55 3.46
C PHE A 159 -0.41 -17.00 3.60
N ASP A 160 -0.03 -15.99 2.80
CA ASP A 160 1.33 -15.45 2.73
C ASP A 160 2.37 -16.54 2.39
N LEU A 161 2.08 -17.28 1.31
CA LEU A 161 2.86 -18.42 0.86
C LEU A 161 3.21 -18.30 -0.62
N GLU A 162 4.42 -18.73 -0.97
CA GLU A 162 4.84 -18.86 -2.36
C GLU A 162 4.49 -20.25 -2.90
N PRO A 163 3.71 -20.36 -4.00
CA PRO A 163 3.26 -21.65 -4.53
C PRO A 163 4.36 -22.65 -4.85
N GLN A 164 5.56 -22.17 -5.20
CA GLN A 164 6.68 -23.01 -5.64
C GLN A 164 7.60 -23.44 -4.49
N LEU A 165 7.55 -22.75 -3.35
CA LEU A 165 8.46 -22.98 -2.22
C LEU A 165 7.74 -23.54 -0.99
N ALA A 166 6.44 -23.31 -0.87
CA ALA A 166 5.67 -23.70 0.31
C ALA A 166 5.56 -25.22 0.43
N THR A 167 5.92 -25.73 1.61
CA THR A 167 5.73 -27.14 1.95
C THR A 167 4.32 -27.39 2.50
N LYS A 168 3.91 -28.67 2.57
CA LYS A 168 2.66 -29.05 3.25
C LYS A 168 2.59 -28.57 4.69
N GLN A 169 3.74 -28.50 5.37
CA GLN A 169 3.80 -28.03 6.74
C GLN A 169 3.58 -26.51 6.81
N ASP A 170 4.12 -25.75 5.86
CA ASP A 170 3.92 -24.30 5.79
C ASP A 170 2.44 -23.96 5.54
N ILE A 171 1.79 -24.70 4.63
CA ILE A 171 0.35 -24.56 4.36
C ILE A 171 -0.47 -24.80 5.63
N LYS A 172 -0.17 -25.88 6.37
CA LYS A 172 -0.84 -26.20 7.64
C LYS A 172 -0.59 -25.14 8.71
N ASN A 173 0.65 -24.67 8.84
CA ASN A 173 1.03 -23.66 9.81
C ASN A 173 0.34 -22.31 9.53
N ALA A 174 0.31 -21.89 8.25
CA ALA A 174 -0.33 -20.66 7.83
C ALA A 174 -1.84 -20.71 8.08
N TYR A 175 -2.49 -21.82 7.71
CA TYR A 175 -3.91 -22.05 7.99
C TYR A 175 -4.18 -22.00 9.50
N HIS A 176 -3.44 -22.77 10.30
CA HIS A 176 -3.62 -22.81 11.74
C HIS A 176 -3.46 -21.43 12.41
N ARG A 177 -2.50 -20.61 11.95
CA ARG A 177 -2.31 -19.23 12.42
C ARG A 177 -3.56 -18.37 12.15
N LEU A 178 -4.10 -18.41 10.94
CA LEU A 178 -5.29 -17.63 10.58
C LEU A 178 -6.55 -18.20 11.27
N SER A 179 -6.71 -19.51 11.34
CA SER A 179 -7.79 -20.17 12.07
C SER A 179 -7.82 -19.74 13.53
N LYS A 180 -6.67 -19.67 14.22
CA LYS A 180 -6.62 -19.19 15.61
C LYS A 180 -7.07 -17.73 15.78
N THR A 181 -6.98 -16.92 14.73
CA THR A 181 -7.38 -15.51 14.78
C THR A 181 -8.86 -15.37 14.46
N TYR A 182 -9.35 -16.07 13.44
CA TYR A 182 -10.71 -15.90 12.91
C TYR A 182 -11.69 -16.98 13.34
N HIS A 183 -11.30 -17.92 14.21
CA HIS A 183 -12.22 -18.96 14.71
C HIS A 183 -13.46 -18.31 15.33
N PRO A 184 -14.69 -18.81 15.07
CA PRO A 184 -15.94 -18.22 15.57
C PRO A 184 -15.97 -17.99 17.10
N ASP A 185 -15.24 -18.82 17.85
CA ASP A 185 -15.18 -18.77 19.32
C ASP A 185 -14.19 -17.73 19.87
N VAL A 186 -13.42 -17.05 19.02
CA VAL A 186 -12.44 -16.05 19.47
C VAL A 186 -13.15 -14.72 19.69
N PRO A 187 -13.07 -14.13 20.90
CA PRO A 187 -13.64 -12.81 21.15
C PRO A 187 -13.02 -11.75 20.24
N GLU A 188 -13.82 -10.79 19.78
CA GLU A 188 -13.42 -9.62 18.95
C GLU A 188 -13.00 -9.93 17.50
N THR A 189 -12.24 -10.99 17.24
CA THR A 189 -11.71 -11.30 15.91
C THR A 189 -12.37 -12.50 15.23
N GLY A 190 -13.17 -13.29 15.98
CA GLY A 190 -13.85 -14.47 15.46
C GLY A 190 -14.93 -14.13 14.44
N ASP A 191 -14.90 -14.80 13.29
CA ASP A 191 -15.90 -14.64 12.22
C ASP A 191 -16.06 -15.95 11.44
N ALA A 192 -17.27 -16.52 11.50
CA ALA A 192 -17.58 -17.79 10.86
C ALA A 192 -17.48 -17.72 9.32
N ALA A 193 -17.90 -16.62 8.70
CA ALA A 193 -17.82 -16.48 7.25
C ALA A 193 -16.36 -16.42 6.78
N ILE A 194 -15.51 -15.68 7.49
CA ILE A 194 -14.06 -15.62 7.19
C ILE A 194 -13.44 -17.00 7.40
N PHE A 195 -13.75 -17.67 8.52
CA PHE A 195 -13.22 -18.99 8.84
C PHE A 195 -13.59 -20.05 7.80
N ASP A 196 -14.84 -20.06 7.35
CA ASP A 196 -15.31 -20.98 6.31
C ASP A 196 -14.58 -20.74 4.98
N TYR A 197 -14.41 -19.48 4.58
CA TYR A 197 -13.63 -19.12 3.39
C TYR A 197 -12.17 -19.57 3.49
N LEU A 198 -11.53 -19.36 4.64
CA LEU A 198 -10.16 -19.84 4.89
C LEU A 198 -10.08 -21.37 4.79
N THR A 199 -11.09 -22.09 5.30
CA THR A 199 -11.15 -23.55 5.21
C THR A 199 -11.26 -24.02 3.75
N ILE A 200 -12.08 -23.36 2.94
CA ILE A 200 -12.22 -23.66 1.51
C ILE A 200 -10.91 -23.40 0.77
N MET A 201 -10.26 -22.25 1.04
CA MET A 201 -8.97 -21.88 0.47
C MET A 201 -7.85 -22.85 0.87
N TYR A 202 -7.82 -23.28 2.13
CA TYR A 202 -6.86 -24.28 2.61
C TYR A 202 -7.03 -25.59 1.87
N LYS A 203 -8.28 -26.07 1.73
CA LYS A 203 -8.58 -27.31 1.00
C LYS A 203 -8.15 -27.26 -0.47
N SER A 204 -8.29 -26.10 -1.13
CA SER A 204 -7.92 -25.98 -2.55
C SER A 204 -6.42 -26.11 -2.80
N ILE A 205 -5.56 -25.58 -1.93
CA ILE A 205 -4.10 -25.67 -2.09
C ILE A 205 -3.49 -26.89 -1.38
N SER A 206 -4.21 -27.49 -0.43
CA SER A 206 -3.74 -28.70 0.27
C SER A 206 -4.02 -29.98 -0.50
N ALA A 207 -4.94 -29.97 -1.46
CA ALA A 207 -5.24 -31.12 -2.31
C ALA A 207 -4.18 -31.31 -3.42
N GLU A 208 -3.48 -30.25 -3.81
CA GLU A 208 -2.45 -30.26 -4.85
C GLU A 208 -1.02 -30.42 -4.30
N ALA A 209 -0.82 -30.23 -2.99
CA ALA A 209 0.48 -30.35 -2.33
C ALA A 209 0.79 -31.80 -1.91
#